data_AF-A0A7I7MNF8-F1
#
_entry.id   AF-A0A7I7MNF8-F1
#
_cell.length_a   1.000
_cell.length_b   1.000
_cell.length_c   1.000
_cell.angle_alpha   90.00
_cell.angle_beta   90.00
_cell.angle_gamma   90.00
#
_symmetry.space_group_name_H-M   'P 1'
#
loop_
_entity.id
_entity.type
_entity.pdbx_description
1 polymer ?
#
loop_
_entity_poly.entity_id
_entity_poly.type
_entity_poly.pdbx_seq_one_letter_code
_entity_poly.pdbx_strand_id
1 'polypeptide(L)'
;MNSAIDKVAKWAQSQQWTVEDDANGYTRFYDPRGNYIVRFPASPSNEYRRMQDLLVALKRAGLPWPPPSKKEQRAQRRKEASDDN
;
A
#
# COMPACT_ATOMS: atom_id res chain seq x y z
N MET A 1 -10.71 -10.64 -2.51
CA MET A 1 -9.62 -9.64 -2.37
C MET A 1 -8.27 -10.34 -2.58
N ASN A 2 -7.32 -9.73 -3.28
CA ASN A 2 -6.02 -10.35 -3.57
C ASN A 2 -5.05 -10.25 -2.39
N SER A 3 -4.41 -11.35 -2.00
CA SER A 3 -3.47 -11.38 -0.87
C SER A 3 -2.27 -10.43 -1.03
N ALA A 4 -1.87 -10.14 -2.27
CA ALA A 4 -0.79 -9.21 -2.57
C ALA A 4 -1.13 -7.75 -2.22
N ILE A 5 -2.39 -7.35 -2.41
CA ILE A 5 -2.86 -5.98 -2.16
C ILE A 5 -3.62 -5.84 -0.83
N ASP A 6 -3.95 -6.93 -0.14
CA ASP A 6 -4.66 -6.90 1.16
C ASP A 6 -3.95 -6.00 2.17
N LYS A 7 -2.60 -6.08 2.24
CA LYS A 7 -1.79 -5.19 3.09
C LYS A 7 -1.90 -3.72 2.68
N VAL A 8 -1.96 -3.46 1.37
CA VAL A 8 -2.11 -2.10 0.81
C VAL A 8 -3.50 -1.56 1.10
N ALA A 9 -4.52 -2.38 0.90
CA ALA A 9 -5.91 -2.03 1.15
C ALA A 9 -6.15 -1.71 2.63
N LYS A 10 -5.65 -2.54 3.55
CA LYS A 10 -5.74 -2.27 4.99
C LYS A 10 -5.02 -0.99 5.40
N TRP A 11 -3.85 -0.73 4.84
CA TRP A 11 -3.11 0.51 5.09
C TRP A 11 -3.85 1.74 4.55
N ALA A 12 -4.33 1.67 3.31
CA ALA A 12 -5.12 2.72 2.69
C ALA A 12 -6.38 3.01 3.53
N GLN A 13 -7.12 1.97 3.92
CA GLN A 13 -8.28 2.10 4.81
C GLN A 13 -7.91 2.76 6.16
N SER A 14 -6.74 2.42 6.73
CA SER A 14 -6.24 3.06 7.97
C SER A 14 -5.94 4.56 7.80
N GLN A 15 -5.70 5.02 6.57
CA GLN A 15 -5.47 6.43 6.24
C GLN A 15 -6.77 7.12 5.77
N GLN A 16 -7.93 6.49 5.98
CA GLN A 16 -9.26 6.93 5.51
C GLN A 16 -9.43 6.92 3.98
N TRP A 17 -8.66 6.11 3.26
CA TRP A 17 -8.84 5.94 1.82
C TRP A 17 -9.95 4.94 1.51
N THR A 18 -10.67 5.18 0.42
CA THR A 18 -11.72 4.28 -0.05
C THR A 18 -11.11 3.23 -0.97
N VAL A 19 -11.36 1.97 -0.68
CA VAL A 19 -10.94 0.85 -1.52
C VAL A 19 -12.19 0.08 -1.93
N GLU A 20 -12.48 0.06 -3.22
CA GLU A 20 -13.61 -0.68 -3.78
C GLU A 20 -13.10 -1.86 -4.59
N ASP A 21 -13.68 -3.03 -4.40
CA ASP A 21 -13.57 -4.13 -5.34
C ASP A 21 -14.70 -4.09 -6.36
N ASP A 22 -14.32 -4.12 -7.62
CA ASP A 22 -15.21 -4.22 -8.76
C ASP A 22 -15.48 -5.70 -9.05
N ALA A 23 -16.74 -6.04 -9.36
CA ALA A 23 -17.16 -7.40 -9.70
C ALA A 23 -16.38 -8.00 -10.89
N ASN A 24 -15.75 -7.17 -11.73
CA ASN A 24 -14.85 -7.61 -12.79
C ASN A 24 -13.45 -8.03 -12.29
N GLY A 25 -13.23 -8.08 -10.97
CA GLY A 25 -11.96 -8.42 -10.36
C GLY A 25 -10.95 -7.27 -10.43
N TYR A 26 -11.37 -6.02 -10.24
CA TYR A 26 -10.43 -4.90 -10.14
C TYR A 26 -10.58 -4.23 -8.77
N THR A 27 -9.48 -3.93 -8.10
CA THR A 27 -9.48 -3.14 -6.86
C THR A 27 -9.15 -1.70 -7.19
N ARG A 28 -10.09 -0.79 -6.95
CA ARG A 28 -9.95 0.64 -7.15
C ARG A 28 -9.60 1.32 -5.84
N PHE A 29 -8.64 2.23 -5.89
CA PHE A 29 -8.23 3.05 -4.75
C PHE A 29 -8.64 4.49 -5.02
N TYR A 30 -9.36 5.06 -4.06
CA TYR A 30 -9.71 6.46 -4.04
C TYR A 30 -9.10 7.11 -2.80
N ASP A 31 -8.63 8.33 -2.97
CA ASP A 31 -8.19 9.20 -1.89
C ASP A 31 -9.38 9.57 -0.97
N PRO A 32 -9.16 9.93 0.30
CA PRO A 32 -10.19 10.37 1.25
C PRO A 32 -11.09 11.51 0.74
N ARG A 33 -10.66 12.27 -0.28
CA ARG A 33 -11.47 13.31 -0.91
C ARG A 33 -12.33 12.79 -2.06
N GLY A 34 -12.34 11.47 -2.31
CA GLY A 34 -13.08 10.80 -3.38
C GLY A 34 -12.37 10.80 -4.74
N ASN A 35 -11.10 11.17 -4.80
CA ASN A 35 -10.37 11.20 -6.08
C ASN A 35 -9.90 9.80 -6.48
N TYR A 36 -10.21 9.39 -7.70
CA TYR A 36 -9.70 8.13 -8.25
C TYR A 36 -8.19 8.20 -8.46
N ILE A 37 -7.44 7.30 -7.82
CA ILE A 37 -5.97 7.27 -7.87
C ILE A 37 -5.48 6.18 -8.82
N VAL A 38 -5.86 4.93 -8.54
CA VAL A 38 -5.34 3.77 -9.27
C VAL A 38 -6.29 2.58 -9.19
N ARG A 39 -6.27 1.73 -10.22
CA ARG A 39 -6.91 0.40 -10.21
C ARG A 39 -5.88 -0.70 -10.32
N PHE A 40 -6.11 -1.78 -9.58
CA PHE A 40 -5.29 -2.97 -9.60
C PHE A 40 -6.12 -4.17 -10.10
N PRO A 41 -5.71 -4.86 -11.18
CA PRO A 41 -6.38 -6.08 -11.60
C PRO A 41 -6.15 -7.21 -10.60
N ALA A 42 -7.16 -8.05 -10.38
CA ALA A 42 -7.09 -9.21 -9.50
C ALA A 42 -6.17 -10.31 -10.04
N SER A 43 -5.98 -10.37 -11.36
CA SER A 43 -5.03 -11.26 -11.99
C SER A 43 -4.13 -10.44 -12.92
N PRO A 44 -3.05 -9.84 -12.39
CA PRO A 44 -2.10 -9.14 -13.24
C PRO A 44 -1.28 -10.15 -14.05
N SER A 45 -1.19 -10.00 -15.37
CA SER A 45 -0.25 -10.81 -16.19
C SER A 45 1.22 -10.55 -15.83
N ASN A 46 1.53 -9.44 -15.17
CA ASN A 46 2.86 -9.07 -14.66
C ASN A 46 2.72 -8.42 -13.27
N GLU A 47 2.56 -9.26 -12.23
CA GLU A 47 2.30 -8.84 -10.85
C GLU A 47 3.34 -7.85 -10.33
N TYR A 48 4.63 -8.12 -10.54
CA TYR A 48 5.71 -7.28 -10.03
C TYR A 48 5.64 -5.84 -10.58
N ARG A 49 5.48 -5.70 -11.91
CA ARG A 49 5.45 -4.40 -12.58
C ARG A 49 4.18 -3.61 -12.23
N ARG A 50 3.04 -4.30 -12.15
CA ARG A 50 1.77 -3.68 -11.73
C ARG A 50 1.80 -3.25 -10.26
N MET A 51 2.46 -4.02 -9.40
CA MET A 51 2.62 -3.64 -8.01
C MET A 51 3.46 -2.38 -7.91
N GLN A 52 4.61 -2.29 -8.60
CA GLN A 52 5.43 -1.07 -8.63
C GLN A 52 4.65 0.16 -9.12
N ASP A 53 3.88 0.01 -10.19
CA ASP A 53 3.04 1.08 -10.74
C ASP A 53 1.99 1.57 -9.71
N LEU A 54 1.34 0.63 -8.99
CA LEU A 54 0.46 0.93 -7.87
C LEU A 54 1.21 1.71 -6.77
N LEU A 55 2.40 1.27 -6.38
CA LEU A 55 3.16 1.94 -5.31
C LEU A 55 3.52 3.37 -5.70
N VAL A 56 3.93 3.58 -6.95
CA VAL A 56 4.25 4.91 -7.48
C VAL A 56 3.01 5.78 -7.51
N ALA A 57 1.87 5.26 -7.97
CA ALA A 57 0.61 6.01 -7.99
C ALA A 57 0.15 6.42 -6.58
N LEU A 58 0.21 5.50 -5.61
CA LEU A 58 -0.12 5.76 -4.22
C LEU A 58 0.81 6.81 -3.59
N LYS A 59 2.12 6.69 -3.83
CA LYS A 59 3.12 7.67 -3.37
C LYS A 59 2.85 9.06 -3.95
N ARG A 60 2.52 9.14 -5.24
CA ARG A 60 2.18 10.42 -5.90
C ARG A 60 0.90 11.04 -5.37
N ALA A 61 -0.05 10.21 -4.97
CA ALA A 61 -1.31 10.64 -4.38
C ALA A 61 -1.20 10.98 -2.88
N GLY A 62 0.00 10.88 -2.30
CA GLY A 62 0.25 11.28 -0.91
C GLY A 62 0.06 10.18 0.12
N LEU A 63 -0.17 8.92 -0.30
CA LEU A 63 -0.11 7.76 0.60
C LEU A 63 1.35 7.27 0.66
N PRO A 64 2.10 7.50 1.75
CA PRO A 64 3.43 6.94 1.89
C PRO A 64 3.31 5.41 1.93
N TRP A 65 3.88 4.77 0.91
CA TRP A 65 4.05 3.33 0.80
C TRP A 65 5.53 3.03 0.49
N PRO A 66 6.19 2.05 1.14
CA PRO A 66 5.66 1.00 2.02
C PRO A 66 5.21 1.50 3.40
N PRO A 67 4.28 0.79 4.08
CA PRO A 67 4.12 0.93 5.52
C PRO A 67 5.48 0.60 6.13
N PRO A 68 5.94 1.31 7.17
CA PRO A 68 7.25 1.06 7.78
C PRO A 68 7.36 -0.44 8.09
N SER A 69 8.14 -1.13 7.27
CA SER A 69 8.16 -2.59 7.27
C SER A 69 8.85 -3.04 8.55
N LYS A 70 8.45 -4.17 9.14
CA LYS A 70 9.04 -4.73 10.40
C LYS A 70 10.58 -4.70 10.46
N LYS A 71 11.28 -4.64 9.33
CA LYS A 71 12.74 -4.44 9.25
C LYS A 71 13.20 -3.06 9.73
N GLU A 72 12.50 -1.99 9.43
CA GLU A 72 12.83 -0.64 9.93
C GLU A 72 12.49 -0.49 11.42
N GLN A 73 11.38 -1.09 11.88
CA GLN A 73 11.11 -1.19 13.33
C GLN A 73 12.19 -2.00 14.08
N ARG A 74 12.73 -3.07 13.48
CA ARG A 74 13.88 -3.79 14.05
C ARG A 74 15.17 -2.96 14.03
N ALA A 75 15.38 -2.13 13.00
CA ALA A 75 16.54 -1.25 12.91
C ALA A 75 16.47 -0.10 13.93
N GLN A 76 15.28 0.45 14.18
CA GLN A 76 15.03 1.43 15.25
C GLN A 76 15.29 0.84 16.64
N ARG A 77 14.73 -0.35 16.93
CA ARG A 77 15.01 -1.05 18.21
C ARG A 77 16.48 -1.40 18.42
N ARG A 78 17.26 -1.61 17.35
CA ARG A 78 18.71 -1.84 17.46
C ARG A 78 19.47 -0.55 17.72
N LYS A 79 19.05 0.58 17.17
CA LYS A 79 19.65 1.89 17.44
C LYS A 79 19.41 2.35 18.88
N GLU A 80 18.21 2.14 19.42
CA GLU A 80 17.91 2.48 20.83
C GLU A 80 18.65 1.59 21.84
N ALA A 81 19.07 0.38 21.45
CA ALA A 81 19.81 -0.54 22.32
C ALA A 81 21.35 -0.39 22.23
N SER A 82 21.85 0.56 21.44
CA SER A 82 23.30 0.78 21.26
C SER A 82 23.77 2.17 21.64
N ASP A 83 22.91 2.98 22.26
CA ASP A 83 23.22 4.32 22.80
C ASP A 83 23.12 4.37 24.34
N ASP A 84 23.21 3.20 25.01
CA ASP A 84 23.36 3.07 26.47
C ASP A 84 24.51 2.08 26.75
N ASN A 85 25.74 2.49 26.44
CA ASN A 85 27.00 2.02 27.05
C ASN A 85 28.13 3.02 26.77
#